data_AF-A0A1G5QV31-F1
#
_entry.id   AF-A0A1G5QV31-F1
#
_cell.length_a   1.000
_cell.length_b   1.000
_cell.length_c   1.000
_cell.angle_alpha   90.00
_cell.angle_beta   90.00
_cell.angle_gamma   90.00
#
_symmetry.space_group_name_H-M   'P 1'
#
loop_
_entity.id
_entity.type
_entity.pdbx_description
1 polymer ?
#
loop_
_entity_poly.entity_id
_entity_poly.type
_entity_poly.pdbx_seq_one_letter_code
_entity_poly.pdbx_strand_id
1 'polypeptide(L)'
;MKSLSELDEIRINALLDGELDGDERAALLERLENEPGLRVAHSRLAITRDLVAHAWDDAEPPSREKYPPQRRRRRFTVAAAMILLAVGFFAGRIIGPEPVVGVPSSAGTGQGQSDQVIVHIMDADPARQRAALDRVETLLAEGYQRVELVAHSEALDLLRSDRSADAGRVRELIGAHPDLRLFACGNTIARLERQGERVQLIEGTVRASSAVDHIVDRLQNGWHYIKA
;
A
#
# COMPACT_ATOMS: atom_id res chain seq x y z
N MET A 1 12.71 -18.95 -16.12
CA MET A 1 12.16 -18.55 -14.80
C MET A 1 11.58 -19.77 -14.13
N LYS A 2 11.93 -20.01 -12.86
CA LYS A 2 11.26 -21.05 -12.05
C LYS A 2 9.81 -20.60 -11.85
N SER A 3 8.84 -21.45 -12.15
CA SER A 3 7.44 -21.19 -11.83
C SER A 3 7.29 -21.16 -10.31
N LEU A 4 6.54 -20.19 -9.79
CA LEU A 4 6.16 -20.15 -8.37
C LEU A 4 5.40 -21.43 -8.03
N SER A 5 5.58 -21.92 -6.81
CA SER A 5 4.73 -23.01 -6.32
C SER A 5 3.36 -22.46 -5.93
N GLU A 6 2.33 -23.29 -6.03
CA GLU A 6 0.96 -22.93 -5.63
C GLU A 6 0.90 -22.52 -4.15
N LEU A 7 1.73 -23.13 -3.30
CA LEU A 7 1.86 -22.78 -1.88
C LEU A 7 2.47 -21.39 -1.68
N ASP A 8 3.41 -20.98 -2.53
CA ASP A 8 4.00 -19.64 -2.45
C ASP A 8 2.96 -18.57 -2.81
N GLU A 9 2.14 -18.81 -3.83
CA GLU A 9 1.06 -17.89 -4.21
C GLU A 9 0.01 -17.74 -3.11
N ILE A 10 -0.43 -18.85 -2.50
CA ILE A 10 -1.38 -18.83 -1.38
C ILE A 10 -0.81 -18.02 -0.21
N ARG A 11 0.46 -18.23 0.15
CA ARG A 11 1.12 -17.53 1.26
C ARG A 11 1.30 -16.05 0.98
N ILE A 12 1.62 -15.65 -0.26
CA ILE A 12 1.69 -14.24 -0.64
C ILE A 12 0.30 -13.59 -0.51
N ASN A 13 -0.78 -14.23 -0.96
CA ASN A 13 -2.13 -13.69 -0.79
C ASN A 13 -2.50 -13.53 0.69
N ALA A 14 -2.25 -14.57 1.51
CA ALA A 14 -2.50 -14.52 2.95
C ALA A 14 -1.68 -13.39 3.64
N LEU A 15 -0.45 -13.14 3.20
CA LEU A 15 0.36 -12.01 3.70
C LEU A 15 -0.28 -10.66 3.35
N LEU A 16 -0.79 -10.51 2.12
CA LEU A 16 -1.44 -9.28 1.67
C LEU A 16 -2.76 -9.03 2.39
N ASP A 17 -3.52 -10.09 2.69
CA ASP A 17 -4.81 -9.99 3.38
C ASP A 17 -4.66 -9.88 4.91
N GLY A 18 -3.46 -10.12 5.45
CA GLY A 18 -3.18 -10.06 6.89
C GLY A 18 -3.58 -11.33 7.66
N GLU A 19 -3.70 -12.46 6.96
CA GLU A 19 -4.21 -13.74 7.47
C GLU A 19 -3.08 -14.71 7.91
N LEU A 20 -1.82 -14.31 7.79
CA LEU A 20 -0.69 -15.09 8.33
C LEU A 20 -0.48 -14.83 9.81
N ASP A 21 -0.19 -15.90 10.56
CA ASP A 21 0.28 -15.75 11.93
C ASP A 21 1.68 -15.12 12.00
N GLY A 22 2.13 -14.77 13.21
CA GLY A 22 3.39 -14.04 13.41
C GLY A 22 4.62 -14.81 12.90
N ASP A 23 4.64 -16.13 13.10
CA ASP A 23 5.78 -16.99 12.76
C ASP A 23 5.80 -17.27 11.25
N GLU A 24 4.63 -17.55 10.67
CA GLU A 24 4.44 -17.73 9.23
C GLU A 24 4.77 -16.48 8.44
N ARG A 25 4.33 -15.31 8.93
CA ARG A 25 4.65 -14.01 8.34
C ARG A 25 6.16 -13.75 8.35
N ALA A 26 6.82 -14.00 9.48
CA ALA A 26 8.28 -13.81 9.60
C ALA A 26 9.05 -14.72 8.62
N ALA A 27 8.69 -16.00 8.56
CA ALA A 27 9.32 -16.96 7.66
C ALA A 27 9.13 -16.60 6.18
N LEU A 28 7.95 -16.09 5.80
CA LEU A 28 7.70 -15.66 4.42
C LEU A 28 8.47 -14.38 4.07
N LEU A 29 8.57 -13.42 5.00
CA LEU A 29 9.34 -12.20 4.79
C LEU A 29 10.83 -12.47 4.61
N GLU A 30 11.41 -13.38 5.39
CA GLU A 30 12.79 -13.83 5.23
C GLU A 30 13.03 -14.47 3.86
N ARG A 31 12.08 -15.29 3.38
CA ARG A 31 12.16 -15.85 2.03
C ARG A 31 12.04 -14.78 0.95
N LEU A 32 11.17 -13.78 1.13
CA LEU A 32 11.05 -12.66 0.21
C LEU A 32 12.39 -11.90 0.11
N GLU A 33 13.12 -11.71 1.20
CA GLU A 33 14.43 -11.07 1.22
C GLU A 33 15.49 -11.87 0.44
N ASN A 34 15.48 -13.19 0.58
CA ASN A 34 16.50 -14.08 0.02
C ASN A 34 16.19 -14.59 -1.39
N GLU A 35 14.92 -14.60 -1.80
CA GLU A 35 14.46 -15.13 -3.10
C GLU A 35 13.93 -13.99 -3.99
N PRO A 36 14.73 -13.44 -4.93
CA PRO A 36 14.31 -12.34 -5.79
C PRO A 36 13.03 -12.63 -6.59
N GLY A 37 12.85 -13.87 -7.05
CA GLY A 37 11.66 -14.29 -7.79
C GLY A 37 10.37 -14.20 -6.97
N LEU A 38 10.43 -14.60 -5.70
CA LEU A 38 9.31 -14.51 -4.76
C LEU A 38 8.99 -13.04 -4.44
N ARG A 39 10.03 -12.22 -4.28
CA ARG A 39 9.93 -10.77 -4.02
C ARG A 39 9.23 -10.03 -5.16
N VAL A 40 9.60 -10.35 -6.40
CA VAL A 40 8.95 -9.81 -7.60
C VAL A 40 7.49 -10.26 -7.68
N ALA A 41 7.19 -11.52 -7.36
CA ALA A 41 5.83 -12.04 -7.34
C ALA A 41 4.94 -11.32 -6.32
N HIS A 42 5.42 -11.18 -5.09
CA HIS A 42 4.72 -10.42 -4.04
C HIS A 42 4.48 -8.98 -4.47
N SER A 43 5.51 -8.29 -4.96
CA SER A 43 5.39 -6.89 -5.38
C SER A 43 4.36 -6.72 -6.50
N ARG A 44 4.38 -7.61 -7.50
CA ARG A 44 3.39 -7.61 -8.58
C ARG A 44 1.96 -7.81 -8.07
N LEU A 45 1.77 -8.74 -7.14
CA LEU A 45 0.44 -9.02 -6.58
C LEU A 45 -0.05 -7.87 -5.69
N ALA A 46 0.83 -7.30 -4.85
CA ALA A 46 0.54 -6.14 -4.02
C ALA A 46 0.09 -4.94 -4.86
N ILE A 47 0.83 -4.63 -5.93
CA ILE A 47 0.48 -3.57 -6.89
C ILE A 47 -0.87 -3.86 -7.54
N THR A 48 -1.12 -5.10 -7.95
CA THR A 48 -2.40 -5.48 -8.59
C THR A 48 -3.57 -5.30 -7.63
N ARG A 49 -3.42 -5.70 -6.37
CA ARG A 49 -4.42 -5.49 -5.32
C ARG A 49 -4.69 -4.00 -5.10
N ASP A 50 -3.64 -3.21 -4.95
CA ASP A 50 -3.76 -1.77 -4.72
C ASP A 50 -4.42 -1.08 -5.93
N LEU A 51 -4.07 -1.48 -7.16
CA LEU A 51 -4.71 -1.05 -8.40
C LEU A 51 -6.21 -1.37 -8.43
N VAL A 52 -6.58 -2.61 -8.08
CA VAL A 52 -7.99 -3.02 -8.03
C VAL A 52 -8.72 -2.21 -6.97
N ALA A 53 -8.19 -2.10 -5.76
CA ALA A 53 -8.78 -1.30 -4.69
C ALA A 53 -9.04 0.14 -5.16
N HIS A 54 -8.06 0.77 -5.82
CA HIS A 54 -8.20 2.10 -6.39
C HIS A 54 -9.30 2.23 -7.44
N ALA A 55 -9.52 1.22 -8.29
CA ALA A 55 -10.59 1.26 -9.28
C ALA A 55 -11.99 1.29 -8.63
N TRP A 56 -12.10 0.84 -7.37
CA TRP A 56 -13.34 0.82 -6.60
C TRP A 56 -13.49 1.98 -5.62
N ASP A 57 -12.48 2.86 -5.45
CA ASP A 57 -12.53 3.98 -4.49
C ASP A 57 -13.66 4.98 -4.81
N ASP A 58 -13.95 5.20 -6.10
CA ASP A 58 -15.02 6.11 -6.57
C ASP A 58 -16.34 5.35 -6.85
N ALA A 59 -16.40 4.04 -6.58
CA ALA A 59 -17.61 3.24 -6.83
C ALA A 59 -18.61 3.44 -5.69
N GLU A 60 -19.74 4.07 -6.00
CA GLU A 60 -20.83 4.19 -5.04
C GLU A 60 -21.43 2.79 -4.81
N PRO A 61 -21.42 2.26 -3.56
CA PRO A 61 -22.01 0.96 -3.29
C PRO A 61 -23.49 1.02 -3.68
N PRO A 62 -24.04 -0.04 -4.31
CA PRO A 62 -25.42 -0.03 -4.72
C PRO A 62 -26.28 0.34 -3.51
N SER A 63 -27.11 1.38 -3.68
CA SER A 63 -28.04 1.81 -2.65
C SER A 63 -28.83 0.58 -2.23
N ARG A 64 -28.54 0.06 -1.02
CA ARG A 64 -29.33 -1.02 -0.42
C ARG A 64 -30.75 -0.49 -0.40
N GLU A 65 -31.58 -0.94 -1.34
CA GLU A 65 -33.01 -0.79 -1.23
C GLU A 65 -33.35 -1.35 0.15
N LYS A 66 -33.75 -0.45 1.05
CA LYS A 66 -34.28 -0.84 2.34
C LYS A 66 -35.52 -1.62 1.99
N TYR A 67 -35.40 -2.95 1.90
CA TYR A 67 -36.56 -3.82 1.79
C TYR A 67 -37.52 -3.34 2.89
N PRO A 68 -38.78 -3.00 2.54
CA PRO A 68 -39.74 -2.63 3.54
C PRO A 68 -39.71 -3.73 4.60
N PRO A 69 -39.69 -3.40 5.90
CA PRO A 69 -39.66 -4.42 6.94
C PRO A 69 -40.83 -5.34 6.66
N GLN A 70 -40.53 -6.53 6.12
CA GLN A 70 -41.54 -7.50 5.80
C GLN A 70 -42.09 -7.88 7.17
N ARG A 71 -43.29 -7.39 7.48
CA ARG A 71 -44.02 -7.67 8.70
C ARG A 71 -44.44 -9.14 8.62
N ARG A 72 -43.44 -10.02 8.70
CA ARG A 72 -43.58 -11.45 8.69
C ARG A 72 -44.23 -11.76 10.01
N ARG A 73 -45.53 -12.05 9.95
CA ARG A 73 -46.31 -12.69 11.02
C ARG A 73 -45.48 -13.87 11.52
N ARG A 74 -44.67 -13.63 12.54
CA ARG A 74 -43.84 -14.63 13.18
C ARG A 74 -44.72 -15.34 14.19
N ARG A 75 -45.52 -16.28 13.69
CA ARG A 75 -46.11 -17.34 14.51
C ARG A 75 -45.65 -18.65 13.92
N PHE A 76 -44.89 -19.37 14.75
CA PHE A 76 -44.41 -20.75 14.59
C PHE A 76 -43.28 -20.98 13.58
N THR A 77 -42.06 -21.14 14.11
CA THR A 77 -41.04 -22.15 13.71
C THR A 77 -39.71 -21.81 14.40
N VAL A 78 -39.60 -22.11 15.69
CA VAL A 78 -38.32 -22.02 16.46
C VAL A 78 -37.87 -23.40 16.99
N ALA A 79 -38.58 -24.50 16.68
CA ALA A 79 -38.29 -25.80 17.30
C ALA A 79 -37.29 -26.70 16.55
N ALA A 80 -36.84 -26.39 15.32
CA ALA A 80 -36.05 -27.34 14.52
C ALA A 80 -34.53 -27.07 14.47
N ALA A 81 -34.04 -25.88 14.82
CA ALA A 81 -32.63 -25.52 14.63
C ALA A 81 -31.70 -25.92 15.80
N MET A 82 -32.25 -26.30 16.96
CA MET A 82 -31.46 -26.65 18.15
C MET A 82 -30.92 -28.09 18.14
N ILE A 83 -31.39 -28.97 17.25
CA ILE A 83 -30.98 -30.38 17.20
C ILE A 83 -29.76 -30.60 16.29
N LEU A 84 -29.52 -29.74 15.29
CA LEU A 84 -28.43 -29.91 14.32
C LEU A 84 -27.06 -29.35 14.79
N LEU A 85 -27.02 -28.48 15.79
CA LEU A 85 -25.78 -27.89 16.29
C LEU A 85 -25.03 -28.75 17.33
N ALA A 86 -25.64 -29.82 17.85
CA ALA A 86 -25.03 -30.65 18.90
C ALA A 86 -24.13 -31.79 18.38
N VAL A 87 -24.20 -32.14 17.08
CA VAL A 87 -23.44 -33.28 16.51
C VAL A 87 -22.09 -32.86 15.92
N GLY A 88 -21.90 -31.59 15.55
CA GLY A 88 -20.67 -31.11 14.91
C GLY A 88 -19.48 -30.83 15.85
N PHE A 89 -19.68 -30.75 17.17
CA PHE A 89 -18.66 -30.24 18.09
C PHE A 89 -17.66 -31.31 18.61
N PHE A 90 -17.88 -32.61 18.37
CA PHE A 90 -17.06 -33.68 18.98
C PHE A 90 -15.95 -34.28 18.10
N ALA A 91 -15.74 -33.80 16.86
CA ALA A 91 -14.81 -34.46 15.91
C ALA A 91 -13.45 -33.75 15.67
N GLY A 92 -13.14 -32.65 16.36
CA GLY A 92 -11.97 -31.80 16.05
C GLY A 92 -10.79 -31.82 17.03
N ARG A 93 -10.71 -32.81 17.94
CA ARG A 93 -9.72 -32.83 19.04
C ARG A 93 -8.80 -34.04 19.01
N ILE A 94 -8.10 -34.28 17.91
CA ILE A 94 -6.90 -35.14 17.84
C ILE A 94 -6.11 -34.59 16.64
N ILE A 95 -5.01 -33.85 16.75
CA ILE A 95 -3.64 -34.30 17.04
C ILE A 95 -2.81 -33.00 17.23
N GLY A 96 -2.12 -32.85 18.36
CA GLY A 96 -0.98 -31.93 18.49
C GLY A 96 0.34 -32.71 18.31
N PRO A 97 1.44 -32.02 18.00
CA PRO A 97 2.56 -32.10 18.93
C PRO A 97 3.26 -30.76 19.22
N GLU A 98 3.89 -30.77 20.40
CA GLU A 98 4.62 -29.75 21.16
C GLU A 98 6.04 -29.40 20.59
N PRO A 99 6.70 -28.34 21.13
CA PRO A 99 7.74 -27.53 20.49
C PRO A 99 9.18 -27.86 20.96
N VAL A 100 10.21 -27.61 20.14
CA VAL A 100 11.59 -27.55 20.67
C VAL A 100 12.62 -26.84 19.76
N VAL A 101 13.42 -25.95 20.40
CA VAL A 101 14.79 -25.47 20.06
C VAL A 101 14.90 -24.55 18.82
N GLY A 102 15.57 -23.40 18.82
CA GLY A 102 16.46 -22.72 19.75
C GLY A 102 17.14 -21.57 18.99
N VAL A 103 17.26 -20.40 19.61
CA VAL A 103 17.89 -19.21 19.02
C VAL A 103 19.41 -19.42 18.91
N PRO A 104 20.03 -18.99 17.80
CA PRO A 104 21.10 -18.02 17.97
C PRO A 104 20.91 -16.79 17.09
N SER A 105 21.14 -15.66 17.74
CA SER A 105 21.33 -14.34 17.16
C SER A 105 22.58 -14.33 16.26
N SER A 106 22.50 -13.66 15.12
CA SER A 106 23.64 -12.94 14.57
C SER A 106 23.16 -11.82 13.65
N ALA A 107 23.58 -10.62 14.05
CA ALA A 107 23.46 -9.37 13.33
C ALA A 107 24.21 -9.41 11.98
N GLY A 108 23.71 -8.61 11.02
CA GLY A 108 24.36 -8.40 9.72
C GLY A 108 23.53 -7.48 8.83
N THR A 109 23.35 -6.22 9.20
CA THR A 109 23.83 -5.05 8.43
C THR A 109 23.88 -5.19 6.89
N GLY A 110 22.96 -4.46 6.23
CA GLY A 110 23.26 -3.62 5.05
C GLY A 110 23.21 -4.31 3.69
N GLN A 111 22.01 -4.42 3.09
CA GLN A 111 21.87 -4.67 1.65
C GLN A 111 22.00 -3.36 0.86
N GLY A 112 22.71 -3.45 -0.28
CA GLY A 112 23.11 -2.34 -1.13
C GLY A 112 21.98 -1.38 -1.49
N GLN A 113 22.21 -0.11 -1.16
CA GLN A 113 21.40 1.04 -1.55
C GLN A 113 21.27 1.05 -3.09
N SER A 114 20.07 0.83 -3.60
CA SER A 114 19.75 1.23 -4.97
C SER A 114 19.87 2.75 -5.04
N ASP A 115 20.56 3.29 -6.04
CA ASP A 115 20.71 4.75 -6.21
C ASP A 115 19.39 5.51 -6.46
N GLN A 116 18.25 4.81 -6.54
CA GLN A 116 16.98 5.31 -7.05
C GLN A 116 15.81 4.88 -6.16
N VAL A 117 15.02 5.85 -5.72
CA VAL A 117 13.91 5.61 -4.81
C VAL A 117 12.72 6.49 -5.15
N ILE A 118 11.53 5.89 -5.08
CA ILE A 118 10.26 6.56 -5.22
C ILE A 118 9.53 6.55 -3.87
N VAL A 119 9.21 7.73 -3.38
CA VAL A 119 8.43 7.98 -2.17
C VAL A 119 7.00 8.32 -2.60
N HIS A 120 6.01 7.66 -2.00
CA HIS A 120 4.60 7.86 -2.33
C HIS A 120 3.83 8.29 -1.09
N ILE A 121 3.08 9.39 -1.21
CA ILE A 121 2.19 9.91 -0.18
C ILE A 121 0.77 10.11 -0.71
N MET A 122 -0.22 9.77 0.11
CA MET A 122 -1.65 9.94 -0.20
C MET A 122 -2.42 10.75 0.84
N ASP A 123 -1.80 11.02 2.00
CA ASP A 123 -2.50 11.52 3.18
C ASP A 123 -2.71 13.05 3.20
N ALA A 124 -3.88 13.46 3.69
CA ALA A 124 -4.26 14.87 3.87
C ALA A 124 -3.56 15.53 5.06
N ASP A 125 -3.15 14.73 6.06
CA ASP A 125 -2.62 15.25 7.33
C ASP A 125 -1.30 16.01 7.09
N PRO A 126 -1.23 17.31 7.43
CA PRO A 126 0.00 18.09 7.30
C PRO A 126 1.19 17.50 8.07
N ALA A 127 0.96 16.77 9.16
CA ALA A 127 2.04 16.10 9.89
C ALA A 127 2.66 14.96 9.06
N ARG A 128 1.83 14.16 8.37
CA ARG A 128 2.30 13.10 7.47
C ARG A 128 2.95 13.66 6.20
N GLN A 129 2.44 14.76 5.69
CA GLN A 129 3.06 15.48 4.58
C GLN A 129 4.47 15.99 4.93
N ARG A 130 4.64 16.57 6.13
CA ARG A 130 5.96 16.95 6.63
C ARG A 130 6.88 15.75 6.81
N ALA A 131 6.38 14.65 7.39
CA ALA A 131 7.16 13.43 7.54
C ALA A 131 7.63 12.83 6.20
N ALA A 132 6.82 12.95 5.13
CA ALA A 132 7.24 12.55 3.79
C ALA A 132 8.38 13.43 3.25
N LEU A 133 8.33 14.74 3.47
CA LEU A 133 9.44 15.64 3.12
C LEU A 133 10.71 15.32 3.94
N ASP A 134 10.56 15.07 5.24
CA ASP A 134 11.67 14.64 6.12
C ASP A 134 12.31 13.35 5.59
N ARG A 135 11.48 12.41 5.10
CA ARG A 135 11.98 11.15 4.53
C ARG A 135 12.74 11.38 3.23
N VAL A 136 12.26 12.26 2.35
CA VAL A 136 12.96 12.64 1.11
C VAL A 136 14.33 13.24 1.42
N GLU A 137 14.40 14.20 2.35
CA GLU A 137 15.67 14.80 2.79
C GLU A 137 16.62 13.76 3.37
N THR A 138 16.10 12.86 4.20
CA THR A 138 16.90 11.77 4.78
C THR A 138 17.49 10.88 3.70
N LEU A 139 16.70 10.50 2.67
CA LEU A 139 17.19 9.69 1.54
C LEU A 139 18.27 10.43 0.75
N LEU A 140 18.08 11.72 0.50
CA LEU A 140 19.10 12.54 -0.17
C LEU A 140 20.40 12.62 0.65
N ALA A 141 20.30 12.77 1.97
CA ALA A 141 21.45 12.77 2.87
C ALA A 141 22.13 11.40 3.00
N GLU A 142 21.37 10.31 2.85
CA GLU A 142 21.85 8.93 2.80
C GLU A 142 22.59 8.61 1.50
N GLY A 143 22.59 9.50 0.51
CA GLY A 143 23.33 9.36 -0.75
C GLY A 143 22.53 8.81 -1.93
N TYR A 144 21.20 8.72 -1.82
CA TYR A 144 20.35 8.35 -2.96
C TYR A 144 20.46 9.41 -4.06
N GLN A 145 20.89 9.00 -5.25
CA GLN A 145 21.14 9.93 -6.35
C GLN A 145 19.84 10.39 -7.02
N ARG A 146 18.83 9.52 -7.12
CA ARG A 146 17.54 9.86 -7.73
C ARG A 146 16.41 9.59 -6.77
N VAL A 147 15.76 10.66 -6.33
CA VAL A 147 14.61 10.59 -5.44
C VAL A 147 13.41 11.18 -6.16
N GLU A 148 12.32 10.43 -6.22
CA GLU A 148 11.05 10.90 -6.74
C GLU A 148 10.01 10.89 -5.62
N LEU A 149 9.29 11.99 -5.40
CA LEU A 149 8.15 12.02 -4.48
C LEU A 149 6.87 12.17 -5.31
N VAL A 150 5.96 11.22 -5.19
CA VAL A 150 4.65 11.21 -5.84
C VAL A 150 3.58 11.53 -4.82
N ALA A 151 2.85 12.62 -5.04
CA ALA A 151 1.70 12.99 -4.25
C ALA A 151 0.40 12.68 -5.00
N HIS A 152 -0.48 11.93 -4.32
CA HIS A 152 -1.76 11.50 -4.83
C HIS A 152 -2.89 11.85 -3.85
N SER A 153 -4.14 11.86 -4.33
CA SER A 153 -5.32 12.12 -3.50
C SER A 153 -5.21 13.43 -2.70
N GLU A 154 -5.54 13.42 -1.41
CA GLU A 154 -5.52 14.62 -0.57
C GLU A 154 -4.09 15.15 -0.37
N ALA A 155 -3.07 14.30 -0.47
CA ALA A 155 -1.68 14.74 -0.41
C ALA A 155 -1.25 15.64 -1.57
N LEU A 156 -2.06 15.77 -2.62
CA LEU A 156 -1.82 16.74 -3.69
C LEU A 156 -1.65 18.17 -3.14
N ASP A 157 -2.31 18.48 -2.02
CA ASP A 157 -2.20 19.78 -1.35
C ASP A 157 -0.76 20.12 -0.95
N LEU A 158 0.10 19.12 -0.68
CA LEU A 158 1.54 19.32 -0.42
C LEU A 158 2.26 20.01 -1.60
N LEU A 159 1.83 19.74 -2.83
CA LEU A 159 2.46 20.23 -4.05
C LEU A 159 1.71 21.41 -4.70
N ARG A 160 0.63 21.87 -4.07
CA ARG A 160 -0.18 22.99 -4.53
C ARG A 160 0.32 24.32 -3.99
N SER A 161 0.53 25.30 -4.86
CA SER A 161 1.01 26.63 -4.47
C SER A 161 -0.02 27.40 -3.64
N ASP A 162 -1.31 27.06 -3.77
CA ASP A 162 -2.43 27.70 -3.08
C ASP A 162 -2.81 27.04 -1.74
N ARG A 163 -2.38 25.80 -1.48
CA ARG A 163 -2.78 25.01 -0.30
C ARG A 163 -1.63 24.53 0.58
N SER A 164 -0.44 24.31 0.01
CA SER A 164 0.66 23.69 0.73
C SER A 164 1.13 24.56 1.89
N ALA A 165 1.07 24.00 3.11
CA ALA A 165 1.64 24.62 4.30
C ALA A 165 3.18 24.69 4.23
N ASP A 166 3.79 23.82 3.44
CA ASP A 166 5.24 23.64 3.32
C ASP A 166 5.78 24.11 1.95
N ALA A 167 5.04 24.97 1.23
CA ALA A 167 5.39 25.41 -0.12
C ALA A 167 6.80 26.03 -0.21
N GLY A 168 7.24 26.72 0.84
CA GLY A 168 8.61 27.24 0.98
C GLY A 168 9.66 26.15 0.91
N ARG A 169 9.48 25.14 1.77
CA ARG A 169 10.37 23.98 1.88
C ARG A 169 10.41 23.16 0.61
N VAL A 170 9.26 22.96 -0.05
CA VAL A 170 9.20 22.26 -1.33
C VAL A 170 10.03 22.97 -2.40
N ARG A 171 9.94 24.30 -2.52
CA ARG A 171 10.75 25.08 -3.48
C ARG A 171 12.24 24.99 -3.18
N GLU A 172 12.60 25.06 -1.90
CA GLU A 172 13.99 24.92 -1.47
C GLU A 172 14.56 23.56 -1.83
N LEU A 173 13.80 22.48 -1.59
CA LEU A 173 14.22 21.12 -1.95
C LEU A 173 14.44 20.94 -3.45
N ILE A 174 13.50 21.42 -4.28
CA ILE A 174 13.65 21.39 -5.74
C ILE A 174 14.92 22.14 -6.18
N GLY A 175 15.15 23.32 -5.60
CA GLY A 175 16.29 24.18 -5.96
C GLY A 175 17.63 23.63 -5.49
N ALA A 176 17.67 22.98 -4.32
CA ALA A 176 18.89 22.42 -3.74
C ALA A 176 19.29 21.08 -4.37
N HIS A 177 18.32 20.31 -4.89
CA HIS A 177 18.55 18.94 -5.37
C HIS A 177 18.10 18.77 -6.83
N PRO A 178 19.01 18.88 -7.82
CA PRO A 178 18.66 18.84 -9.23
C PRO A 178 18.11 17.48 -9.71
N ASP A 179 18.43 16.40 -8.99
CA ASP A 179 17.95 15.03 -9.29
C ASP A 179 16.69 14.65 -8.50
N LEU A 180 16.18 15.54 -7.64
CA LEU A 180 14.86 15.40 -7.03
C LEU A 180 13.78 15.75 -8.06
N ARG A 181 12.74 14.92 -8.13
CA ARG A 181 11.54 15.21 -8.91
C ARG A 181 10.30 15.00 -8.07
N LEU A 182 9.38 15.95 -8.16
CA LEU A 182 8.09 15.91 -7.48
C LEU A 182 7.00 15.70 -8.52
N PHE A 183 6.16 14.70 -8.30
CA PHE A 183 5.09 14.34 -9.22
C PHE A 183 3.73 14.53 -8.56
N ALA A 184 2.90 15.36 -9.19
CA ALA A 184 1.51 15.55 -8.82
C ALA A 184 0.63 14.64 -9.68
N CYS A 185 -0.25 13.86 -9.05
CA CYS A 185 -1.11 12.91 -9.76
C CYS A 185 -2.09 13.61 -10.71
N GLY A 186 -1.96 13.35 -12.02
CA GLY A 186 -2.81 13.96 -13.06
C GLY A 186 -4.28 13.62 -12.94
N ASN A 187 -4.62 12.40 -12.53
CA ASN A 187 -5.99 11.97 -12.26
C ASN A 187 -6.62 12.75 -11.11
N THR A 188 -5.87 12.96 -10.02
CA THR A 188 -6.34 13.77 -8.88
C THR A 188 -6.55 15.23 -9.30
N ILE A 189 -5.62 15.81 -10.06
CA ILE A 189 -5.76 17.16 -10.62
C ILE A 189 -7.03 17.25 -11.48
N ALA A 190 -7.22 16.31 -12.41
CA ALA A 190 -8.39 16.29 -13.29
C ALA A 190 -9.71 16.10 -12.52
N ARG A 191 -9.69 15.41 -11.39
CA ARG A 191 -10.86 15.27 -10.50
C ARG A 191 -11.22 16.61 -9.84
N LEU A 192 -10.24 17.30 -9.26
CA LEU A 192 -10.44 18.60 -8.62
C LEU A 192 -10.90 19.66 -9.63
N GLU A 193 -10.30 19.68 -10.83
CA GLU A 193 -10.70 20.59 -11.91
C GLU A 193 -12.16 20.38 -12.33
N ARG A 194 -12.63 19.13 -12.41
CA ARG A 194 -14.05 18.81 -12.67
C ARG A 194 -14.99 19.25 -11.56
N GLN A 195 -14.50 19.34 -10.32
CA GLN A 195 -15.24 19.85 -9.16
C GLN A 195 -15.24 21.38 -9.10
N GLY A 196 -14.62 22.05 -10.08
CA GLY A 196 -14.54 23.52 -10.14
C GLY A 196 -13.38 24.09 -9.34
N GLU A 197 -12.49 23.25 -8.81
CA GLU A 197 -11.28 23.72 -8.13
C GLU A 197 -10.16 24.01 -9.12
N ARG A 198 -9.53 25.18 -8.99
CA ARG A 198 -8.35 25.52 -9.78
C ARG A 198 -7.10 25.00 -9.09
N VAL A 199 -6.42 24.04 -9.70
CA VAL A 199 -5.16 23.50 -9.18
C VAL A 199 -3.98 24.29 -9.75
N GLN A 200 -3.15 24.84 -8.87
CA GLN A 200 -1.89 25.49 -9.24
C GLN A 200 -0.75 24.76 -8.52
N LEU A 201 0.18 24.20 -9.29
CA LEU A 201 1.32 23.46 -8.73
C LEU A 201 2.47 24.40 -8.41
N ILE A 202 3.25 24.04 -7.39
CA ILE A 202 4.52 24.69 -7.10
C ILE A 202 5.47 24.50 -8.29
N GLU A 203 6.15 25.57 -8.68
CA GLU A 203 7.12 25.55 -9.79
C GLU A 203 8.19 24.47 -9.59
N GLY A 204 8.48 23.72 -10.64
CA GLY A 204 9.36 22.54 -10.60
C GLY A 204 8.66 21.22 -10.25
N THR A 205 7.38 21.26 -9.87
CA THR A 205 6.54 20.06 -9.78
C THR A 205 6.08 19.62 -11.17
N VAL A 206 6.15 18.31 -11.43
CA VAL A 206 5.71 17.71 -12.69
C VAL A 206 4.32 17.11 -12.52
N ARG A 207 3.40 17.39 -13.47
CA ARG A 207 2.13 16.68 -13.56
C ARG A 207 2.38 15.32 -14.22
N ALA A 208 2.22 14.24 -13.47
CA ALA A 208 2.18 12.87 -14.03
C ALA A 208 0.82 12.60 -14.67
N SER A 209 0.73 11.62 -15.57
CA SER A 209 -0.57 11.12 -16.07
C SER A 209 -1.37 10.48 -14.93
N SER A 210 -0.75 9.52 -14.25
CA SER A 210 -1.26 8.80 -13.09
C SER A 210 -0.12 8.57 -12.11
N ALA A 211 -0.41 8.66 -10.81
CA ALA A 211 0.56 8.29 -9.79
C ALA A 211 0.92 6.81 -9.90
N VAL A 212 -0.06 5.96 -10.20
CA VAL A 212 0.14 4.51 -10.25
C VAL A 212 0.94 4.10 -11.47
N ASP A 213 0.60 4.61 -12.66
CA ASP A 213 1.35 4.28 -13.88
C ASP A 213 2.81 4.68 -13.74
N HIS A 214 3.05 5.84 -13.13
CA HIS A 214 4.39 6.33 -12.82
C HIS A 214 5.13 5.39 -11.85
N ILE A 215 4.50 4.98 -10.73
CA ILE A 215 5.10 4.05 -9.77
C ILE A 215 5.40 2.70 -10.43
N VAL A 216 4.48 2.15 -11.23
CA VAL A 216 4.66 0.87 -11.92
C VAL A 216 5.81 0.93 -12.91
N ASP A 217 5.91 2.00 -13.71
CA ASP A 217 7.04 2.22 -14.61
C ASP A 217 8.38 2.23 -13.84
N ARG A 218 8.46 2.98 -12.73
CA ARG A 218 9.68 3.04 -11.91
C ARG A 218 10.05 1.68 -11.32
N LEU A 219 9.08 0.94 -10.79
CA LEU A 219 9.33 -0.39 -10.25
C LEU A 219 9.82 -1.37 -11.32
N GLN A 220 9.28 -1.32 -12.53
CA GLN A 220 9.76 -2.13 -13.67
C GLN A 220 11.19 -1.77 -14.08
N ASN A 221 11.62 -0.53 -13.84
CA ASN A 221 12.96 -0.03 -14.10
C ASN A 221 13.91 -0.15 -12.88
N GLY A 222 13.55 -0.93 -11.86
CA GLY A 222 14.44 -1.28 -10.74
C GLY A 222 14.50 -0.24 -9.62
N TRP A 223 13.53 0.67 -9.52
CA TRP A 223 13.45 1.63 -8.42
C TRP A 223 12.95 0.97 -7.13
N HIS A 224 13.41 1.48 -5.98
CA HIS A 224 12.88 1.09 -4.68
C HIS A 224 11.67 1.94 -4.30
N TYR A 225 10.62 1.32 -3.78
CA TYR A 225 9.39 2.00 -3.38
C TYR A 225 9.28 2.15 -1.86
N ILE A 226 8.89 3.36 -1.42
CA ILE A 226 8.63 3.70 -0.02
C ILE A 226 7.25 4.37 0.07
N LYS A 227 6.39 3.87 0.94
CA LYS A 227 5.14 4.54 1.33
C LYS A 227 5.41 5.44 2.54
N ALA A 228 5.02 6.70 2.45
CA ALA A 228 5.11 7.69 3.53
C ALA A 228 3.74 7.99 4.14
#